data_AF-A0A659UFS7-F1
#
_entry.id   AF-A0A659UFS7-F1
#
_cell.length_a   1.000
_cell.length_b   1.000
_cell.length_c   1.000
_cell.angle_alpha   90.00
_cell.angle_beta   90.00
_cell.angle_gamma   90.00
#
_symmetry.space_group_name_H-M   'P 1'
#
loop_
_entity.id
_entity.type
_entity.pdbx_description
1 polymer ?
#
loop_
_entity_poly.entity_id
_entity_poly.type
_entity_poly.pdbx_seq_one_letter_code
_entity_poly.pdbx_strand_id
1 'polypeptide(L)'
;LAFEISGGRHPVVEQALRRSGEGPFVANDCDLSPEGTAKNGAIWLLTGPNMGGKSTFLRQNALIAILAQTGSFVPAASAHIGVVDRLFSRVRASEHL
;
A
#
# COMPACT_ATOMS: atom_id res chain seq x y z
N LEU A 1 -5.01 -0.59 -17.33
CA LEU A 1 -4.35 -0.23 -16.04
C LEU A 1 -4.75 -1.30 -15.04
N ALA A 2 -3.86 -1.74 -14.16
CA ALA A 2 -4.19 -2.72 -13.14
C ALA A 2 -3.42 -2.41 -11.87
N PHE A 3 -4.09 -2.46 -10.73
CA PHE A 3 -3.47 -2.32 -9.42
C PHE A 3 -4.37 -2.97 -8.39
N GLU A 4 -4.24 -4.28 -8.24
CA GLU A 4 -5.04 -5.10 -7.34
C GLU A 4 -4.11 -5.83 -6.37
N ILE A 5 -4.33 -5.67 -5.07
CA ILE A 5 -3.55 -6.26 -3.99
C ILE A 5 -4.54 -6.92 -3.04
N SER A 6 -4.36 -8.22 -2.77
CA SER A 6 -5.06 -8.93 -1.70
C SER A 6 -4.11 -9.24 -0.56
N GLY A 7 -4.54 -8.94 0.67
CA GLY A 7 -3.78 -9.23 1.89
C GLY A 7 -2.44 -8.49 1.95
N GLY A 8 -2.36 -7.26 1.45
CA GLY A 8 -1.14 -6.46 1.45
C GLY A 8 -0.71 -6.07 2.87
N ARG A 9 0.60 -6.11 3.12
CA ARG A 9 1.21 -5.82 4.42
C ARG A 9 2.37 -4.83 4.28
N HIS A 10 2.50 -3.91 5.22
CA HIS A 10 3.61 -2.95 5.18
C HIS A 10 4.90 -3.63 5.65
N PRO A 11 5.93 -3.80 4.80
CA PRO A 11 7.07 -4.67 5.10
C PRO A 11 7.83 -4.26 6.36
N VAL A 12 8.09 -2.96 6.54
CA VAL A 12 8.81 -2.44 7.73
C VAL A 12 7.96 -2.51 9.00
N VAL A 13 6.69 -2.09 8.96
CA VAL A 13 5.81 -2.09 10.14
C VAL A 13 5.50 -3.51 10.57
N GLU A 14 5.24 -4.42 9.64
CA GLU A 14 5.04 -5.84 9.96
C GLU A 14 6.26 -6.43 10.67
N GLN A 15 7.47 -6.12 10.19
CA GLN A 15 8.68 -6.58 10.85
C GLN A 15 8.86 -5.96 12.24
N ALA A 16 8.50 -4.69 12.42
CA ALA A 16 8.58 -4.01 13.71
C ALA A 16 7.63 -4.64 14.75
N LEU A 17 6.37 -4.87 14.39
CA LEU A 17 5.37 -5.51 15.27
C LEU A 17 5.79 -6.93 15.68
N ARG A 18 6.34 -7.70 14.72
CA ARG A 18 6.89 -9.04 15.02
C ARG A 18 8.05 -8.99 16.01
N ARG A 19 8.87 -7.94 15.97
CA ARG A 19 10.01 -7.75 16.89
C ARG A 19 9.58 -7.26 18.27
N SER A 20 8.57 -6.38 18.35
CA SER A 20 8.09 -5.85 19.63
C SER A 20 7.12 -6.77 20.36
N GLY A 21 6.56 -7.78 19.68
CA GLY A 21 5.59 -8.70 20.26
C GLY A 21 4.18 -8.11 20.36
N GLU A 22 3.91 -6.99 19.71
CA GLU A 22 2.61 -6.28 19.69
C GLU A 22 1.54 -6.99 18.82
N GLY A 23 1.83 -8.19 18.33
CA GLY A 23 0.91 -9.02 17.55
C GLY A 23 1.10 -8.88 16.03
N PRO A 24 0.22 -9.54 15.25
CA PRO A 24 0.34 -9.54 13.80
C PRO A 24 -0.12 -8.22 13.17
N PHE A 25 0.50 -7.85 12.05
CA PHE A 25 0.01 -6.76 11.21
C PHE A 25 -1.32 -7.17 10.55
N VAL A 26 -2.32 -6.29 10.61
CA VAL A 26 -3.60 -6.51 9.92
C VAL A 26 -3.45 -6.19 8.43
N ALA A 27 -3.59 -7.22 7.60
CA ALA A 27 -3.46 -7.10 6.15
C ALA A 27 -4.59 -6.26 5.53
N ASN A 28 -4.30 -5.56 4.43
CA ASN A 28 -5.25 -4.68 3.75
C ASN A 28 -5.29 -4.98 2.25
N ASP A 29 -6.50 -5.03 1.70
CA ASP A 29 -6.73 -5.10 0.27
C ASP A 29 -6.67 -3.70 -0.36
N CYS A 30 -6.33 -3.63 -1.65
CA CYS A 30 -6.34 -2.39 -2.42
C CYS A 30 -6.62 -2.70 -3.89
N ASP A 31 -7.67 -2.09 -4.45
CA ASP A 31 -7.95 -2.15 -5.88
C ASP A 31 -8.12 -0.73 -6.44
N LEU A 32 -7.16 -0.31 -7.27
CA LEU A 32 -7.20 0.93 -8.03
C LEU A 32 -7.37 0.68 -9.53
N SER A 33 -7.74 -0.55 -9.91
CA SER A 33 -7.99 -0.91 -11.30
C SER A 33 -9.19 -0.14 -11.86
N PRO A 34 -9.26 0.06 -13.18
CA PRO A 34 -10.43 0.67 -13.80
C PRO A 34 -11.68 -0.17 -13.57
N GLU A 35 -12.76 0.47 -13.15
CA GLU A 35 -14.07 -0.18 -13.00
C GLU A 35 -14.84 -0.20 -14.33
N GLY A 36 -15.47 -1.33 -14.65
CA GLY A 36 -16.34 -1.47 -15.82
C GLY A 36 -15.63 -1.16 -17.15
N THR A 37 -16.12 -0.15 -17.87
CA THR A 37 -15.58 0.30 -19.16
C THR A 37 -14.59 1.48 -19.02
N ALA A 38 -14.26 1.89 -17.79
CA ALA A 38 -13.33 2.98 -17.55
C ALA A 38 -11.93 2.62 -18.06
N LYS A 39 -11.19 3.64 -18.53
CA LYS A 39 -9.80 3.48 -18.96
C LYS A 39 -8.79 3.89 -17.89
N ASN A 40 -9.24 4.69 -16.91
CA ASN A 40 -8.42 5.24 -15.85
C ASN A 40 -8.62 4.46 -14.55
N GLY A 41 -7.58 4.39 -13.72
CA GLY A 41 -7.70 3.80 -12.38
C GLY A 41 -8.54 4.65 -11.42
N ALA A 42 -8.92 4.06 -10.30
CA ALA A 42 -9.72 4.72 -9.28
C ALA A 42 -8.94 5.78 -8.49
N ILE A 43 -9.64 6.82 -8.03
CA ILE A 43 -9.13 7.77 -7.04
C ILE A 43 -9.81 7.46 -5.72
N TRP A 44 -9.02 7.15 -4.69
CA TRP A 44 -9.54 6.85 -3.36
C TRP A 44 -9.45 8.06 -2.42
N LEU A 45 -10.56 8.39 -1.77
CA LEU A 45 -10.62 9.34 -0.67
C LEU A 45 -10.60 8.59 0.67
N LEU A 46 -9.44 8.53 1.31
CA LEU A 46 -9.28 7.87 2.61
C LEU A 46 -9.55 8.84 3.77
N THR A 47 -10.55 8.53 4.59
CA THR A 47 -10.94 9.30 5.79
C THR A 47 -10.79 8.46 7.06
N GLY A 48 -10.97 9.08 8.23
CA GLY A 48 -10.91 8.41 9.53
C GLY A 48 -9.98 9.09 10.55
N PRO A 49 -9.96 8.64 11.82
CA PRO A 49 -9.21 9.28 12.90
C PRO A 49 -7.70 9.25 12.69
N ASN A 50 -6.98 10.20 13.29
CA ASN A 50 -5.52 10.17 13.36
C ASN A 50 -5.05 8.88 14.04
N MET A 51 -3.89 8.37 13.62
CA MET A 51 -3.34 7.06 14.02
C MET A 51 -4.14 5.82 13.56
N GLY A 52 -5.24 5.98 12.79
CA GLY A 52 -5.98 4.86 12.19
C GLY A 52 -5.30 4.15 11.02
N GLY A 53 -3.97 4.17 10.92
CA GLY A 53 -3.22 3.42 9.90
C GLY A 53 -3.26 3.97 8.46
N LYS A 54 -4.01 5.04 8.17
CA LYS A 54 -4.16 5.62 6.81
C LYS A 54 -2.82 5.87 6.10
N SER A 55 -1.86 6.51 6.78
CA SER A 55 -0.53 6.77 6.22
C SER A 55 0.27 5.48 5.97
N THR A 56 0.11 4.49 6.85
CA THR A 56 0.72 3.16 6.71
C THR A 56 0.16 2.44 5.49
N PHE A 57 -1.16 2.48 5.28
CA PHE A 57 -1.82 1.91 4.10
C PHE A 57 -1.33 2.55 2.80
N LEU A 58 -1.29 3.88 2.72
CA LEU A 58 -0.82 4.57 1.51
C LEU A 58 0.65 4.22 1.18
N ARG A 59 1.53 4.22 2.19
CA ARG A 59 2.95 3.87 2.01
C ARG A 59 3.15 2.39 1.68
N GLN A 60 2.33 1.51 2.24
CA GLN A 60 2.36 0.07 1.94
C GLN A 60 2.17 -0.17 0.45
N ASN A 61 1.13 0.38 -0.16
CA ASN A 61 0.83 0.15 -1.57
C ASN A 61 1.93 0.72 -2.48
N ALA A 62 2.51 1.88 -2.10
CA ALA A 62 3.66 2.44 -2.80
C ALA A 62 4.90 1.53 -2.76
N LEU A 63 5.20 0.96 -1.58
CA LEU A 63 6.32 0.03 -1.43
C LEU A 63 6.09 -1.28 -2.19
N ILE A 64 4.87 -1.81 -2.18
CA ILE A 64 4.50 -3.02 -2.94
C ILE A 64 4.71 -2.80 -4.44
N ALA A 65 4.31 -1.65 -4.98
CA ALA A 65 4.52 -1.31 -6.39
C ALA A 65 6.02 -1.29 -6.77
N ILE A 66 6.85 -0.68 -5.92
CA ILE A 66 8.30 -0.63 -6.12
C ILE A 66 8.88 -2.04 -6.10
N LEU A 67 8.55 -2.85 -5.09
CA LEU A 67 9.05 -4.22 -4.97
C LEU A 67 8.68 -5.08 -6.18
N ALA A 68 7.43 -5.00 -6.66
CA ALA A 68 6.99 -5.72 -7.84
C ALA A 68 7.83 -5.37 -9.08
N GLN A 69 8.10 -4.09 -9.31
CA GLN A 69 8.90 -3.63 -10.47
C GLN A 69 10.41 -3.88 -10.33
N THR A 70 10.91 -4.14 -9.13
CA THR A 70 12.29 -4.62 -8.94
C THR A 70 12.46 -6.12 -9.22
N GLY A 71 11.36 -6.84 -9.48
CA GLY A 71 11.37 -8.30 -9.65
C GLY A 71 11.39 -9.08 -8.33
N SER A 72 11.07 -8.44 -7.21
CA SER A 72 10.97 -9.08 -5.91
C SER A 72 9.58 -9.66 -5.68
N PHE A 73 9.49 -10.72 -4.86
CA PHE A 73 8.23 -11.06 -4.20
C PHE A 73 7.75 -9.88 -3.35
N VAL A 74 6.42 -9.74 -3.25
CA VAL A 74 5.76 -8.66 -2.51
C VAL A 74 5.05 -9.20 -1.25
N PRO A 75 4.93 -8.41 -0.18
CA PRO A 75 4.27 -8.81 1.06
C PRO A 75 2.74 -8.77 0.94
N ALA A 76 2.17 -9.61 0.07
CA ALA A 76 0.74 -9.75 -0.16
C ALA A 76 0.35 -11.24 -0.32
N ALA A 77 -0.93 -11.56 -0.24
CA ALA A 77 -1.43 -12.89 -0.59
C ALA A 77 -1.47 -13.07 -2.12
N SER A 78 -1.91 -12.04 -2.83
CA SER A 78 -1.79 -11.91 -4.29
C SER A 78 -1.60 -10.45 -4.66
N ALA A 79 -0.97 -10.20 -5.81
CA ALA A 79 -0.82 -8.86 -6.36
C ALA A 79 -0.81 -8.91 -7.90
N HIS A 80 -1.70 -8.14 -8.52
CA HIS A 80 -1.74 -7.91 -9.96
C HIS A 80 -1.52 -6.42 -10.23
N ILE A 81 -0.32 -6.08 -10.67
CA ILE A 81 0.14 -4.69 -10.79
C ILE A 81 0.62 -4.46 -12.22
N GLY A 82 -0.06 -3.56 -12.93
CA GLY A 82 0.42 -3.03 -14.21
C GLY A 82 1.62 -2.12 -14.00
N VAL A 83 2.42 -1.92 -15.04
CA VAL A 83 3.64 -1.10 -14.96
C VAL A 83 3.29 0.33 -14.53
N VAL A 84 3.87 0.76 -13.41
CA VAL A 84 3.83 2.12 -12.88
C VAL A 84 5.03 2.88 -13.44
N ASP A 85 4.76 3.85 -14.32
CA ASP A 85 5.79 4.72 -14.89
C ASP A 85 6.37 5.66 -13.83
N ARG A 86 5.51 6.22 -12.96
CA ARG A 86 5.91 7.21 -11.96
C ARG A 86 5.10 7.07 -10.68
N LEU A 87 5.79 7.18 -9.55
CA LEU A 87 5.19 7.21 -8.23
C LEU A 87 5.41 8.60 -7.62
N PHE A 88 4.32 9.34 -7.46
CA PHE A 88 4.34 10.64 -6.79
C PHE A 88 3.82 10.50 -5.37
N SER A 89 4.43 11.22 -4.45
CA SER A 89 3.96 11.28 -3.07
C SER A 89 4.12 12.69 -2.53
N ARG A 90 3.10 13.15 -1.80
CA ARG A 90 3.16 14.37 -1.01
C ARG A 90 2.90 13.99 0.44
N VAL A 91 3.96 13.60 1.13
CA VAL A 91 3.92 13.36 2.56
C VAL A 91 4.31 14.66 3.25
N ARG A 92 3.55 15.08 4.27
CA ARG A 92 4.02 16.17 5.13
C ARG A 92 5.33 15.75 5.80
N ALA A 93 6.35 16.61 5.72
CA ALA A 93 7.54 16.50 6.54
C ALA A 93 7.08 16.55 8.01
N SER A 94 7.58 15.58 8.77
CA SER A 94 7.46 15.41 10.22
C SER A 94 7.16 16.66 11.03
N GLU A 95 6.12 16.60 11.86
CA GLU A 95 6.28 17.13 13.22
C GLU A 95 6.93 16.00 14.04
N HIS A 96 8.25 16.09 14.16
CA HIS A 96 9.02 15.47 15.23
C HIS A 96 9.37 16.62 16.18
N LEU A 97 8.75 16.65 17.36
CA LEU A 97 9.29 17.18 18.61
C LEU A 97 8.68 16.35 19.75
#